data_AF-A0A1S3C149-F1
#
_entry.id   AF-A0A1S3C149-F1
#
_cell.length_a   1.000
_cell.length_b   1.000
_cell.length_c   1.000
_cell.angle_alpha   90.00
_cell.angle_beta   90.00
_cell.angle_gamma   90.00
#
_symmetry.space_group_name_H-M   'P 1'
#
loop_
_entity.id
_entity.type
_entity.pdbx_description
1 polymer ?
#
loop_
_entity_poly.entity_id
_entity_poly.type
_entity_poly.pdbx_seq_one_letter_code
_entity_poly.pdbx_strand_id
1 'polypeptide(L)'
;MEARSPKSTSFVSLLSICLFFTSVRAAPSFLGVHPLGTSACARGKFYCRNMGSTPRFIFSSRVNDHICDCCDGSDEYEGNIFCPNTCVMGGNMYKSNNDVSTTRDVDIVIRKVKEEITKEDLFQKLTGLKLVIILQVALTIFAILIWANRCRVKSKRRRHR
;
A
#
# COMPACT_ATOMS: atom_id res chain seq x y z
N MET A 1 -13.93 -16.54 -57.15
CA MET A 1 -12.68 -17.04 -56.55
C MET A 1 -12.26 -16.07 -55.47
N GLU A 2 -12.27 -16.55 -54.22
CA GLU A 2 -11.36 -16.24 -53.11
C GLU A 2 -10.18 -15.32 -53.50
N ALA A 3 -9.80 -14.27 -52.76
CA ALA A 3 -9.29 -14.42 -51.42
C ALA A 3 -9.32 -13.15 -50.54
N ARG A 4 -9.27 -13.42 -49.23
CA ARG A 4 -9.26 -12.56 -48.04
C ARG A 4 -8.02 -11.65 -47.90
N SER A 5 -8.29 -10.46 -47.35
CA SER A 5 -7.53 -9.58 -46.41
C SER A 5 -6.34 -10.22 -45.64
N PRO A 6 -5.29 -9.48 -45.20
CA PRO A 6 -5.42 -8.59 -44.02
C PRO A 6 -4.54 -7.29 -43.96
N LYS A 7 -5.20 -6.22 -43.47
CA LYS A 7 -4.75 -5.28 -42.41
C LYS A 7 -3.45 -4.48 -42.59
N SER A 8 -3.57 -3.23 -43.09
CA SER A 8 -2.56 -2.17 -42.87
C SER A 8 -2.69 -1.58 -41.46
N THR A 9 -2.31 -2.35 -40.45
CA THR A 9 -2.19 -1.86 -39.08
C THR A 9 -0.84 -1.16 -38.91
N SER A 10 -0.91 0.18 -38.89
CA SER A 10 -0.15 1.06 -37.99
C SER A 10 1.36 0.79 -37.85
N PHE A 11 2.13 1.15 -38.88
CA PHE A 11 3.60 1.20 -38.84
C PHE A 11 4.16 2.38 -38.02
N VAL A 12 3.31 3.22 -37.43
CA VAL A 12 3.72 4.46 -36.72
C VAL A 12 4.08 4.21 -35.24
N SER A 13 3.89 2.99 -34.71
CA SER A 13 4.02 2.75 -33.27
C SER A 13 5.40 2.28 -32.77
N LEU A 14 6.41 2.08 -33.63
CA LEU A 14 7.69 1.47 -33.23
C LEU A 14 8.85 2.46 -33.04
N LEU A 15 8.72 3.74 -33.45
CA LEU A 15 9.80 4.73 -33.29
C LEU A 15 9.71 5.54 -31.97
N SER A 16 8.62 5.43 -31.21
CA SER A 16 8.40 6.21 -29.98
C SER A 16 8.92 5.54 -28.71
N ILE A 17 9.36 4.27 -28.76
CA ILE A 17 9.73 3.50 -27.56
C ILE A 17 11.21 3.71 -27.19
N CYS A 18 12.08 4.13 -28.12
CA CYS A 18 13.50 4.32 -27.86
C CYS A 18 13.88 5.62 -27.12
N LEU A 19 12.98 6.61 -27.05
CA LEU A 19 13.26 7.88 -26.35
C LEU A 19 12.86 7.89 -24.86
N PHE A 20 12.22 6.82 -24.35
CA PHE A 20 11.89 6.68 -22.94
C PHE A 20 12.96 5.94 -22.11
N PHE A 21 13.99 5.36 -22.74
CA PHE A 21 15.00 4.53 -22.04
C PHE A 21 16.39 5.16 -21.89
N THR A 22 16.65 6.38 -22.37
CA THR A 22 17.97 7.03 -22.27
C THR A 22 18.08 8.07 -21.14
N SER A 23 17.63 7.72 -19.94
CA SER A 23 18.14 8.37 -18.72
C SER A 23 18.02 7.44 -17.51
N VAL A 24 18.68 6.28 -17.58
CA VAL A 24 19.33 5.74 -16.38
C VAL A 24 20.47 6.70 -16.06
N ARG A 25 20.17 7.78 -15.33
CA ARG A 25 21.20 8.58 -14.70
C ARG A 25 21.70 7.76 -13.51
N ALA A 26 22.76 6.98 -13.75
CA ALA A 26 23.59 6.48 -12.67
C ALA A 26 24.03 7.70 -11.85
N ALA A 27 23.47 7.83 -10.65
CA ALA A 27 23.93 8.84 -9.71
C ALA A 27 25.37 8.47 -9.31
N PRO A 28 26.31 9.42 -9.37
CA PRO A 28 27.69 9.17 -8.96
C PRO A 28 27.71 8.91 -7.46
N SER A 29 28.46 7.88 -7.05
CA SER A 29 28.78 7.60 -5.65
C SER A 29 29.62 8.74 -5.06
N PHE A 30 28.95 9.82 -4.63
CA PHE A 30 29.58 10.94 -3.95
C PHE A 30 29.81 10.58 -2.48
N LEU A 31 31.07 10.26 -2.19
CA LEU A 31 31.81 10.50 -0.96
C LEU A 31 30.98 10.85 0.32
N GLY A 32 30.70 9.83 1.12
CA GLY A 32 31.03 9.86 2.56
C GLY A 32 30.30 10.81 3.51
N VAL A 33 29.02 11.15 3.29
CA VAL A 33 28.18 11.72 4.37
C VAL A 33 27.22 10.64 4.86
N HIS A 34 27.68 9.83 5.81
CA HIS A 34 26.79 8.91 6.54
C HIS A 34 25.93 9.73 7.52
N PRO A 35 24.59 9.70 7.43
CA PRO A 35 23.75 10.30 8.46
C PRO A 35 24.04 9.59 9.79
N LEU A 36 24.55 10.33 10.77
CA LEU A 36 24.69 9.82 12.13
C LEU A 36 23.28 9.66 12.71
N GLY A 37 22.70 8.46 12.60
CA GLY A 37 21.42 8.13 13.21
C GLY A 37 20.45 7.31 12.36
N THR A 38 20.79 6.92 11.13
CA THR A 38 19.97 6.01 10.32
C THR A 38 20.55 4.60 10.30
N SER A 39 19.72 3.60 10.00
CA SER A 39 20.10 2.18 9.90
C SER A 39 21.11 1.87 8.79
N ALA A 40 21.51 2.88 8.00
CA ALA A 40 22.38 2.75 6.84
C ALA A 40 23.89 2.60 7.17
N CYS A 41 24.32 2.74 8.42
CA CYS A 41 25.74 2.63 8.79
C CYS A 41 26.05 1.32 9.53
N ALA A 42 26.80 0.41 8.91
CA ALA A 42 27.16 -0.90 9.47
C ALA A 42 27.94 -0.85 10.81
N ARG A 43 28.55 0.30 11.15
CA ARG A 43 29.25 0.55 12.42
C ARG A 43 28.65 1.71 13.21
N GLY A 44 27.52 2.24 12.77
CA GLY A 44 26.82 3.32 13.44
C GLY A 44 26.26 2.86 14.79
N LYS A 45 26.25 3.76 15.75
CA LYS A 45 25.51 3.60 17.00
C LYS A 45 24.42 4.66 17.05
N PHE A 46 23.24 4.25 17.47
CA PHE A 46 22.12 5.13 17.71
C PHE A 46 22.05 5.45 19.21
N TYR A 47 21.73 6.70 19.54
CA TYR A 47 21.66 7.19 20.91
C TYR A 47 20.20 7.30 21.36
N CYS A 48 19.78 6.41 22.25
CA CYS A 48 18.50 6.52 22.93
C CYS A 48 18.63 7.59 24.02
N ARG A 49 17.86 8.66 23.90
CA ARG A 49 17.88 9.74 24.89
C ARG A 49 17.24 9.29 26.21
N ASN A 50 16.23 8.42 26.15
CA ASN A 50 15.52 7.84 27.28
C ASN A 50 15.14 8.91 28.32
N MET A 51 14.33 9.90 27.91
CA MET A 51 13.98 11.05 28.75
C MET A 51 13.49 10.60 30.14
N GLY A 52 14.21 11.00 31.18
CA GLY A 52 13.90 10.64 32.57
C GLY A 52 14.57 9.36 33.09
N SER A 53 15.07 8.50 32.21
CA SER A 53 15.84 7.30 32.56
C SER A 53 17.30 7.44 32.16
N THR A 54 18.05 6.34 32.25
CA THR A 54 19.47 6.30 31.86
C THR A 54 19.58 6.24 30.33
N PRO A 55 20.31 7.17 29.68
CA PRO A 55 20.54 7.13 28.24
C PRO A 55 21.37 5.90 27.86
N ARG A 56 21.11 5.32 26.68
CA ARG A 56 21.81 4.12 26.20
C ARG A 56 22.16 4.21 24.72
N PHE A 57 23.18 3.46 24.30
CA PHE A 57 23.55 3.34 22.89
C PHE A 57 23.17 1.96 22.36
N ILE A 58 22.56 1.92 21.18
CA ILE A 58 22.25 0.69 20.44
C ILE A 58 23.00 0.68 19.10
N PHE A 59 23.07 -0.49 18.45
CA PHE A 59 23.62 -0.57 17.10
C PHE A 59 22.63 0.00 16.09
N SER A 60 23.12 0.70 15.06
CA SER A 60 22.27 1.20 13.96
C SER A 60 21.50 0.10 13.24
N SER A 61 21.95 -1.16 13.32
CA SER A 61 21.22 -2.31 12.76
C SER A 61 19.89 -2.60 13.45
N ARG A 62 19.66 -2.05 14.65
CA ARG A 62 18.45 -2.23 15.45
C ARG A 62 17.53 -1.01 15.46
N VAL A 63 17.72 -0.12 14.49
CA VAL A 63 16.84 1.02 14.28
C VAL A 63 15.90 0.64 13.16
N ASN A 64 14.60 0.72 13.40
CA ASN A 64 13.53 0.26 12.50
C ASN A 64 13.67 -1.23 12.11
N ASP A 65 14.05 -2.10 13.06
CA ASP A 65 14.10 -3.56 12.90
C ASP A 65 12.85 -4.28 13.44
N HIS A 66 11.82 -3.52 13.83
CA HIS A 66 10.57 -3.99 14.42
C HIS A 66 10.72 -4.58 15.82
N ILE A 67 11.78 -4.20 16.56
CA ILE A 67 12.00 -4.60 17.95
C ILE A 67 12.23 -3.34 18.79
N CYS A 68 11.38 -3.12 19.80
CA CYS A 68 11.54 -1.98 20.70
C CYS A 68 12.73 -2.17 21.63
N ASP A 69 13.84 -1.51 21.29
CA ASP A 69 15.09 -1.53 22.02
C ASP A 69 15.17 -0.35 23.01
N CYS A 70 14.90 0.88 22.57
CA CYS A 70 14.94 2.04 23.46
C CYS A 70 13.68 2.07 24.35
N CYS A 71 13.81 2.46 25.63
CA CYS A 71 12.64 2.56 26.51
C CYS A 71 11.69 3.69 26.09
N ASP A 72 12.21 4.71 25.42
CA ASP A 72 11.42 5.82 24.89
C ASP A 72 10.81 5.54 23.52
N GLY A 73 11.11 4.36 22.91
CA GLY A 73 10.64 3.97 21.58
C GLY A 73 11.26 4.76 20.43
N SER A 74 12.33 5.51 20.67
CA SER A 74 12.94 6.39 19.66
C SER A 74 13.64 5.65 18.52
N ASP A 75 13.88 4.36 18.66
CA ASP A 75 14.47 3.46 17.67
C ASP A 75 13.51 3.04 16.55
N GLU A 76 12.19 3.16 16.75
CA GLU A 76 11.15 2.70 15.81
C GLU A 76 10.22 3.85 15.42
N TYR A 77 10.72 4.75 14.57
CA TYR A 77 10.02 6.00 14.20
C TYR A 77 9.28 5.91 12.85
N GLU A 78 9.50 4.86 12.04
CA GLU A 78 8.85 4.68 10.74
C GLU A 78 7.35 4.33 10.84
N GLY A 79 6.86 4.03 12.05
CA GLY A 79 5.43 3.80 12.31
C GLY A 79 4.93 2.40 11.93
N ASN A 80 5.83 1.50 11.52
CA ASN A 80 5.50 0.10 11.25
C ASN A 80 5.11 -0.67 12.51
N ILE A 81 5.70 -0.31 13.65
CA ILE A 81 5.36 -0.81 14.97
C ILE A 81 5.23 0.36 15.96
N PHE A 82 4.44 0.18 17.01
CA PHE A 82 4.24 1.20 18.04
C PHE A 82 4.97 0.80 19.33
N CYS A 83 6.01 1.55 19.68
CA CYS A 83 6.78 1.36 20.91
C CYS A 83 6.31 2.37 21.99
N PRO A 84 5.64 1.94 23.07
CA PRO A 84 5.25 2.82 24.16
C PRO A 84 6.46 3.23 25.01
N ASN A 85 6.40 4.43 25.59
CA ASN A 85 7.44 4.88 26.52
C ASN A 85 7.33 4.12 27.85
N THR A 86 8.38 3.38 28.20
CA THR A 86 8.51 2.56 29.41
C THR A 86 9.66 3.01 30.31
N CYS A 87 10.18 4.23 30.09
CA CYS A 87 11.33 4.74 30.82
C CYS A 87 11.02 4.96 32.32
N VAL A 88 11.83 4.33 33.18
CA VAL A 88 11.74 4.48 34.65
C VAL A 88 12.61 5.64 35.11
N MET A 89 12.03 6.53 35.93
CA MET A 89 12.71 7.70 36.50
C MET A 89 13.67 7.29 37.63
N GLY A 90 14.92 7.78 37.59
CA GLY A 90 15.92 7.52 38.65
C GLY A 90 16.85 6.32 38.40
N GLY A 91 17.18 6.06 37.14
CA GLY A 91 17.73 4.79 36.67
C GLY A 91 18.95 4.24 37.42
N ASN A 92 18.74 3.06 38.04
CA ASN A 92 19.62 1.88 38.03
C ASN A 92 19.11 0.80 39.01
N MET A 93 18.43 -0.23 38.49
CA MET A 93 18.43 -1.56 39.11
C MET A 93 18.48 -2.62 38.01
N TYR A 94 19.63 -3.28 37.91
CA TYR A 94 19.91 -4.28 36.89
C TYR A 94 19.11 -5.57 37.15
N LYS A 95 18.61 -6.17 36.06
CA LYS A 95 18.05 -7.54 35.88
C LYS A 95 16.65 -7.79 36.44
N SER A 96 15.80 -8.61 35.80
CA SER A 96 15.94 -9.52 34.65
C SER A 96 14.54 -9.79 34.10
N ASN A 97 14.46 -10.08 32.81
CA ASN A 97 13.43 -10.83 32.08
C ASN A 97 12.24 -11.34 32.92
N ASN A 98 11.03 -10.94 32.55
CA ASN A 98 9.96 -11.86 32.21
C ASN A 98 8.88 -11.12 31.40
N ASP A 99 8.63 -11.66 30.21
CA ASP A 99 7.33 -11.81 29.57
C ASP A 99 6.49 -10.54 29.36
N VAL A 100 6.38 -10.09 28.10
CA VAL A 100 5.38 -10.67 27.19
C VAL A 100 4.04 -10.88 27.92
N SER A 101 3.39 -9.79 28.35
CA SER A 101 2.05 -9.89 28.94
C SER A 101 1.10 -8.74 28.57
N THR A 102 1.40 -7.97 27.52
CA THR A 102 0.38 -7.04 26.96
C THR A 102 0.31 -7.10 25.44
N THR A 103 1.32 -7.66 24.77
CA THR A 103 1.25 -7.96 23.33
C THR A 103 0.27 -9.07 23.00
N ARG A 104 0.04 -10.06 23.87
CA ARG A 104 -0.95 -11.12 23.60
C ARG A 104 -2.37 -10.56 23.55
N ASP A 105 -2.73 -9.69 24.49
CA ASP A 105 -4.07 -9.10 24.52
C ASP A 105 -4.26 -8.13 23.34
N VAL A 106 -3.24 -7.32 23.03
CA VAL A 106 -3.29 -6.40 21.89
C VAL A 106 -3.31 -7.16 20.55
N ASP A 107 -2.55 -8.24 20.38
CA ASP A 107 -2.54 -9.03 19.14
C ASP A 107 -3.85 -9.83 18.93
N ILE A 108 -4.45 -10.34 20.01
CA ILE A 108 -5.79 -10.96 19.95
C ILE A 108 -6.86 -9.92 19.60
N VAL A 109 -6.79 -8.72 20.18
CA VAL A 109 -7.70 -7.61 19.86
C VAL A 109 -7.50 -7.14 18.43
N ILE A 110 -6.26 -6.95 17.97
CA ILE A 110 -5.94 -6.56 16.58
C ILE A 110 -6.43 -7.64 15.61
N ARG A 111 -6.25 -8.93 15.91
CA ARG A 111 -6.79 -10.02 15.08
C ARG A 111 -8.33 -9.98 15.00
N LYS A 112 -9.01 -9.78 16.13
CA LYS A 112 -10.49 -9.67 16.16
C LYS A 112 -10.97 -8.43 15.37
N VAL A 113 -10.36 -7.28 15.63
CA VAL A 113 -10.66 -6.01 14.94
C VAL A 113 -10.34 -6.11 13.45
N LYS A 114 -9.25 -6.78 13.06
CA LYS A 114 -8.89 -7.00 11.65
C LYS A 114 -9.92 -7.89 10.96
N GLU A 115 -10.41 -8.94 11.62
CA GLU A 115 -11.45 -9.79 11.06
C GLU A 115 -12.79 -9.04 10.88
N GLU A 116 -13.14 -8.14 11.79
CA GLU A 116 -14.30 -7.26 11.68
C GLU A 116 -14.12 -6.20 10.58
N ILE A 117 -13.00 -5.47 10.56
CA ILE A 117 -12.69 -4.46 9.53
C ILE A 117 -12.67 -5.07 8.13
N THR A 118 -12.13 -6.29 7.96
CA THR A 118 -12.06 -6.96 6.65
C THR A 118 -13.45 -7.31 6.12
N LYS A 119 -14.41 -7.65 7.00
CA LYS A 119 -15.81 -7.93 6.61
C LYS A 119 -16.54 -6.65 6.21
N GLU A 120 -16.34 -5.55 6.95
CA GLU A 120 -16.96 -4.26 6.65
C GLU A 120 -16.40 -3.60 5.37
N ASP A 121 -15.09 -3.70 5.12
CA ASP A 121 -14.47 -3.19 3.89
C ASP A 121 -14.87 -4.04 2.67
N LEU A 122 -15.00 -5.37 2.84
CA LEU A 122 -15.54 -6.23 1.80
C LEU A 122 -17.00 -5.90 1.50
N PHE A 123 -17.82 -5.56 2.51
CA PHE A 123 -19.21 -5.17 2.31
C PHE A 123 -19.33 -3.80 1.60
N GLN A 124 -18.49 -2.83 1.95
CA GLN A 124 -18.41 -1.53 1.25
C GLN A 124 -17.98 -1.69 -0.22
N LYS A 125 -17.02 -2.57 -0.51
CA LYS A 125 -16.60 -2.87 -1.90
C LYS A 125 -17.67 -3.64 -2.67
N LEU A 126 -18.35 -4.58 -2.03
CA LEU A 126 -19.37 -5.42 -2.66
C LEU A 126 -20.68 -4.66 -2.93
N THR A 127 -21.03 -3.70 -2.07
CA THR A 127 -22.19 -2.81 -2.29
C THR A 127 -21.95 -1.86 -3.46
N GLY A 128 -20.74 -1.30 -3.59
CA GLY A 128 -20.34 -0.52 -4.77
C GLY A 128 -20.40 -1.35 -6.06
N LEU A 129 -19.86 -2.57 -6.04
CA LEU A 129 -19.86 -3.44 -7.23
C LEU A 129 -21.29 -3.87 -7.64
N LYS A 130 -22.17 -4.17 -6.68
CA LYS A 130 -23.57 -4.51 -6.95
C LYS A 130 -24.32 -3.34 -7.60
N LEU A 131 -24.09 -2.10 -7.15
CA LEU A 131 -24.73 -0.92 -7.76
C LEU A 131 -24.26 -0.69 -9.21
N VAL A 132 -22.98 -0.88 -9.50
CA VAL A 132 -22.44 -0.78 -10.87
C VAL A 132 -23.07 -1.82 -11.79
N ILE A 133 -23.21 -3.07 -11.33
CA ILE A 133 -23.82 -4.15 -12.11
C ILE A 133 -25.30 -3.86 -12.39
N ILE A 134 -26.07 -3.42 -11.38
CA ILE A 134 -27.49 -3.08 -11.53
C ILE A 134 -27.67 -1.95 -12.55
N LEU A 135 -26.84 -0.90 -12.46
CA LEU A 135 -26.88 0.22 -13.38
C LEU A 135 -26.55 -0.21 -14.83
N GLN A 136 -25.55 -1.07 -15.01
CA GLN A 136 -25.15 -1.59 -16.32
C GLN A 136 -26.28 -2.40 -16.98
N VAL A 137 -26.94 -3.26 -16.22
CA VAL A 137 -28.05 -4.08 -16.71
C VAL A 137 -29.25 -3.20 -17.07
N ALA A 138 -29.57 -2.19 -16.25
CA ALA A 138 -30.64 -1.25 -16.55
C ALA A 138 -30.40 -0.48 -17.87
N LEU A 139 -29.16 0.01 -18.08
CA LEU A 139 -28.80 0.74 -19.29
C LEU A 139 -28.84 -0.14 -20.55
N THR A 140 -28.39 -1.39 -20.45
CA THR A 140 -28.43 -2.33 -21.59
C THR A 140 -29.87 -2.70 -21.96
N ILE A 141 -30.74 -2.97 -20.98
CA ILE A 141 -32.17 -3.21 -21.20
C ILE A 141 -32.83 -1.99 -21.86
N PHE A 142 -32.56 -0.79 -21.34
CA PHE A 142 -33.12 0.45 -21.89
C PHE A 142 -32.70 0.68 -23.35
N ALA A 143 -31.42 0.43 -23.68
CA ALA A 143 -30.92 0.51 -25.04
C ALA A 143 -31.60 -0.51 -25.98
N ILE A 144 -31.82 -1.75 -25.50
CA ILE A 144 -32.54 -2.79 -26.26
C ILE A 144 -33.98 -2.38 -26.52
N LEU A 145 -34.68 -1.80 -25.53
CA LEU A 145 -36.05 -1.31 -25.68
C LEU A 145 -36.13 -0.16 -26.69
N ILE A 146 -35.22 0.81 -26.61
CA ILE A 146 -35.12 1.90 -27.59
C ILE A 146 -34.85 1.35 -28.98
N TRP A 147 -33.92 0.39 -29.12
CA TRP A 147 -33.59 -0.24 -30.39
C TRP A 147 -34.79 -1.01 -30.97
N ALA A 148 -35.47 -1.82 -30.15
CA ALA A 148 -36.66 -2.56 -30.57
C ALA A 148 -37.78 -1.60 -31.04
N ASN A 149 -37.98 -0.49 -30.33
CA ASN A 149 -38.96 0.52 -30.73
C ASN A 149 -38.55 1.25 -32.02
N ARG A 150 -37.27 1.61 -32.19
CA ARG A 150 -36.76 2.20 -33.43
C ARG A 150 -36.84 1.23 -34.62
N CYS A 151 -36.56 -0.05 -34.40
CA CYS A 151 -36.74 -1.11 -35.39
C CYS A 151 -38.22 -1.29 -35.75
N ARG A 152 -39.13 -1.29 -34.77
CA ARG A 152 -40.58 -1.35 -35.02
C ARG A 152 -41.09 -0.15 -35.81
N VAL A 153 -40.66 1.07 -35.47
CA VAL A 153 -41.03 2.29 -36.20
C VAL A 153 -40.46 2.29 -37.63
N LYS A 154 -39.20 1.88 -37.80
CA LYS A 154 -38.57 1.72 -39.13
C LYS A 154 -39.27 0.65 -39.98
N SER A 155 -39.72 -0.45 -39.37
CA SER A 155 -40.51 -1.50 -40.02
C SER A 155 -41.88 -0.99 -40.47
N LYS A 156 -42.61 -0.25 -39.62
CA LYS A 156 -43.89 0.36 -39.99
C LYS A 156 -43.76 1.35 -41.16
N ARG A 157 -42.70 2.15 -41.22
CA ARG A 157 -42.44 3.06 -42.37
C ARG A 157 -42.17 2.35 -43.69
N ARG A 158 -41.62 1.13 -43.68
CA ARG A 158 -41.38 0.32 -44.90
C ARG A 158 -42.64 -0.37 -45.45
N ARG A 159 -43.70 -0.48 -44.65
CA ARG A 159 -44.98 -1.10 -45.05
C ARG A 159 -45.97 -0.12 -45.68
N HIS A 160 -45.72 1.18 -45.54
CA HIS A 160 -46.57 2.28 -46.03
C HIS A 160 -46.00 3.02 -47.25
N ARG A 161 -44.90 2.53 -47.81
CA ARG A 161 -44.23 3.03 -49.02
C ARG A 161 -44.07 1.88 -49.98
#